data_AF-X1U4K1-F1
#
_entry.id   AF-X1U4K1-F1
#
_cell.length_a   1.000
_cell.length_b   1.000
_cell.length_c   1.000
_cell.angle_alpha   90.00
_cell.angle_beta   90.00
_cell.angle_gamma   90.00
#
_symmetry.space_group_name_H-M   'P 1'
#
loop_
_entity.id
_entity.type
_entity.pdbx_description
1 polymer ?
#
loop_
_entity_poly.entity_id
_entity_poly.type
_entity_poly.pdbx_seq_one_letter_code
_entity_poly.pdbx_strand_id
1 'polypeptide(L)'
;MKNFINLIGIESPGLTAAQPIAKRVVEIINKKERLNSNPKFNPFRKGILRFEEQDEETKKILIKQDSDYGEIVCRCEKVTKKEILEAINNPLGARSLISIKYRTRAMMGRCQGGYCQTRIMEILRESFKLGPQEITLKGNDSYLLTGYRSNKENELCQNKKLLSLEEELPV
;
A
#
# COMPACT_ATOMS: atom_id res chain seq x y z
N MET A 1 5.22 -35.82 10.55
CA MET A 1 6.10 -34.87 9.84
C MET A 1 7.36 -34.65 10.68
N LYS A 2 8.55 -34.95 10.14
CA LYS A 2 9.82 -34.54 10.76
C LYS A 2 10.13 -33.09 10.31
N ASN A 3 10.71 -32.28 11.18
CA ASN A 3 11.16 -30.89 10.91
C ASN A 3 10.07 -29.83 10.69
N PHE A 4 8.84 -30.07 11.16
CA PHE A 4 7.77 -29.09 11.16
C PHE A 4 7.58 -28.47 12.55
N ILE A 5 7.51 -27.15 12.66
CA ILE A 5 7.25 -26.42 13.92
C ILE A 5 5.87 -25.77 13.82
N ASN A 6 4.96 -26.19 14.68
CA ASN A 6 3.62 -25.63 14.78
C ASN A 6 3.55 -24.62 15.92
N LEU A 7 3.08 -23.41 15.60
CA LEU A 7 2.71 -22.39 16.59
C LEU A 7 1.19 -22.35 16.66
N ILE A 8 0.61 -22.91 17.72
CA ILE A 8 -0.85 -23.05 17.90
C ILE A 8 -1.36 -22.15 19.03
N GLY A 9 -2.64 -21.78 18.98
CA GLY A 9 -3.28 -20.98 20.04
C GLY A 9 -2.87 -19.50 20.05
N ILE A 10 -2.39 -18.98 18.92
CA ILE A 10 -2.02 -17.57 18.79
C ILE A 10 -3.24 -16.80 18.25
N GLU A 11 -3.90 -16.03 19.11
CA GLU A 11 -5.01 -15.14 18.74
C GLU A 11 -4.54 -13.67 18.70
N SER A 12 -5.30 -12.76 19.32
CA SER A 12 -4.96 -11.34 19.45
C SER A 12 -3.59 -11.03 20.05
N PRO A 13 -3.03 -11.77 21.04
CA PRO A 13 -1.71 -11.45 21.59
C PRO A 13 -0.57 -11.86 20.65
N GLY A 14 -0.86 -12.45 19.49
CA GLY A 14 0.18 -12.87 18.55
C GLY A 14 1.11 -11.75 18.09
N LEU A 15 0.57 -10.54 17.90
CA LEU A 15 1.38 -9.40 17.46
C LEU A 15 2.30 -8.90 18.59
N THR A 16 1.79 -8.81 19.82
CA THR A 16 2.59 -8.37 20.98
C THR A 16 3.62 -9.43 21.40
N ALA A 17 3.29 -10.71 21.26
CA ALA A 17 4.17 -11.84 21.55
C ALA A 17 5.08 -12.26 20.37
N ALA A 18 5.02 -11.57 19.22
CA ALA A 18 5.76 -11.97 18.03
C ALA A 18 7.27 -12.13 18.28
N GLN A 19 7.89 -11.19 18.99
CA GLN A 19 9.32 -11.23 19.29
C GLN A 19 9.73 -12.38 20.23
N PRO A 20 9.10 -12.61 21.40
CA PRO A 20 9.42 -13.75 22.24
C PRO A 20 9.10 -15.10 21.57
N ILE A 21 8.03 -15.19 20.78
CA ILE A 21 7.71 -16.39 20.00
C ILE A 21 8.83 -16.67 18.99
N ALA A 22 9.30 -15.67 18.25
CA ALA A 22 10.41 -15.82 17.31
C ALA A 22 11.68 -16.32 17.99
N LYS A 23 12.05 -15.75 19.16
CA LYS A 23 13.20 -16.23 19.96
C LYS A 23 13.06 -17.70 20.33
N ARG A 24 11.87 -18.12 20.77
CA ARG A 24 11.59 -19.52 21.11
C ARG A 24 11.72 -20.45 19.92
N VAL A 25 11.24 -20.04 18.74
CA VAL A 25 11.39 -20.83 17.51
C VAL A 25 12.86 -20.97 17.13
N VAL A 26 13.66 -19.90 17.23
CA VAL A 26 15.11 -19.95 16.99
C VAL A 26 15.80 -20.93 17.93
N GLU A 27 15.46 -20.96 19.23
CA GLU A 27 15.98 -21.95 20.18
C GLU A 27 15.66 -23.40 19.76
N ILE A 28 14.43 -23.65 19.29
CA ILE A 28 13.99 -24.99 18.86
C ILE A 28 14.79 -25.42 17.62
N ILE A 29 15.00 -24.52 16.67
CA ILE A 29 15.78 -24.80 15.46
C ILE A 29 17.25 -25.03 15.82
N ASN A 30 17.82 -24.18 16.70
CA ASN A 30 19.23 -24.26 17.08
C ASN A 30 19.63 -25.59 17.76
N LYS A 31 18.66 -26.27 18.40
CA LYS A 31 18.85 -27.61 18.98
C LYS A 31 19.00 -28.72 17.93
N LYS A 32 18.52 -28.48 16.70
CA LYS A 32 18.56 -29.45 15.60
C LYS A 32 19.61 -29.11 14.56
N GLU A 33 19.78 -27.83 14.28
CA GLU A 33 20.76 -27.30 13.33
C GLU A 33 21.47 -26.11 13.95
N ARG A 34 22.80 -26.10 13.93
CA ARG A 34 23.59 -25.02 14.52
C ARG A 34 23.38 -23.72 13.74
N LEU A 35 22.71 -22.76 14.35
CA LEU A 35 22.50 -21.43 13.79
C LEU A 35 23.67 -20.51 14.15
N ASN A 36 24.13 -19.71 13.20
CA ASN A 36 25.13 -18.67 13.43
C ASN A 36 24.49 -17.30 13.32
N SER A 37 24.89 -16.38 14.20
CA SER A 37 24.41 -14.99 14.15
C SER A 37 24.93 -14.30 12.88
N ASN A 38 24.05 -13.55 12.20
CA ASN A 38 24.43 -12.71 11.07
C ASN A 38 24.64 -11.26 11.55
N PRO A 39 25.90 -10.78 11.70
CA PRO A 39 26.16 -9.43 12.16
C PRO A 39 25.70 -8.34 11.18
N LYS A 40 25.42 -8.69 9.91
CA LYS A 40 24.90 -7.75 8.90
C LYS A 40 23.38 -7.59 8.92
N PHE A 41 22.68 -8.27 9.83
CA PHE A 41 21.22 -8.18 9.92
C PHE A 41 20.78 -6.82 10.44
N ASN A 42 19.92 -6.13 9.67
CA ASN A 42 19.29 -4.88 10.08
C ASN A 42 17.87 -5.17 10.62
N PRO A 43 17.61 -5.01 11.93
CA PRO A 43 16.29 -5.26 12.51
C PRO A 43 15.27 -4.15 12.23
N PHE A 44 15.70 -3.00 11.72
CA PHE A 44 14.83 -1.84 11.53
C PHE A 44 14.14 -1.88 10.17
N ARG A 45 12.81 -1.89 10.20
CA ARG A 45 11.99 -1.67 9.02
C ARG A 45 11.78 -0.17 8.81
N LYS A 46 12.25 0.37 7.69
CA LYS A 46 11.88 1.71 7.24
C LYS A 46 10.45 1.68 6.69
N GLY A 47 9.53 2.37 7.37
CA GLY A 47 8.15 2.58 6.90
C GLY A 47 8.04 3.74 5.92
N ILE A 48 6.82 3.97 5.44
CA ILE A 48 6.46 5.20 4.71
C ILE A 48 6.48 6.35 5.72
N LEU A 49 7.06 7.48 5.32
CA LEU A 49 7.08 8.68 6.15
C LEU A 49 5.65 9.21 6.32
N ARG A 50 5.20 9.43 7.55
CA ARG A 50 3.86 9.97 7.83
C ARG A 50 3.91 11.49 7.81
N PHE A 51 3.35 12.09 6.76
CA PHE A 51 3.42 13.54 6.56
C PHE A 51 2.80 14.33 7.72
N GLU A 52 1.67 13.83 8.24
CA GLU A 52 0.97 14.46 9.35
C GLU A 52 1.79 14.52 10.65
N GLU A 53 2.69 13.56 10.87
CA GLU A 53 3.50 13.48 12.09
C GLU A 53 4.73 14.41 12.06
N GLN A 54 4.98 15.08 10.95
CA GLN A 54 6.12 16.00 10.81
C GLN A 54 5.79 17.39 11.35
N ASP A 55 6.82 18.15 11.73
CA ASP A 55 6.68 19.57 12.05
C ASP A 55 6.48 20.42 10.79
N GLU A 56 6.05 21.68 10.99
CA GLU A 56 5.69 22.57 9.89
C GLU A 56 6.87 22.99 8.99
N GLU A 57 8.09 23.05 9.52
CA GLU A 57 9.29 23.35 8.71
C GLU A 57 9.61 22.16 7.81
N THR A 58 9.60 20.95 8.37
CA THR A 58 9.79 19.71 7.62
C THR A 58 8.71 19.54 6.55
N LYS A 59 7.43 19.79 6.87
CA LYS A 59 6.35 19.74 5.88
C LYS A 59 6.59 20.68 4.70
N LYS A 60 7.01 21.93 4.95
CA LYS A 60 7.34 22.89 3.88
C LYS A 60 8.50 22.40 3.01
N ILE A 61 9.53 21.82 3.63
CA ILE A 61 10.67 21.24 2.91
C ILE A 61 10.20 20.08 2.02
N LEU A 62 9.40 19.16 2.56
CA LEU A 62 8.87 18.00 1.82
C LEU A 62 8.02 18.45 0.63
N ILE A 63 7.10 19.40 0.82
CA ILE A 63 6.27 19.97 -0.26
C ILE A 63 7.14 20.63 -1.35
N LYS A 64 8.22 21.32 -0.95
CA LYS A 64 9.14 21.97 -1.90
C LYS A 64 9.97 20.95 -2.69
N GLN A 65 10.33 19.82 -2.07
CA GLN A 65 11.06 18.74 -2.73
C GLN A 65 10.17 17.93 -3.68
N ASP A 66 8.92 17.69 -3.29
CA ASP A 66 7.96 16.93 -4.06
C ASP A 66 6.54 17.48 -3.81
N SER A 67 5.92 18.00 -4.87
CA SER A 67 4.59 18.61 -4.80
C SER A 67 3.49 17.61 -4.43
N ASP A 68 3.71 16.31 -4.58
CA ASP A 68 2.74 15.27 -4.17
C ASP A 68 2.55 15.20 -2.65
N TYR A 69 3.49 15.75 -1.85
CA TYR A 69 3.26 15.98 -0.41
C TYR A 69 2.25 17.10 -0.15
N GLY A 70 2.07 18.02 -1.08
CA GLY A 70 1.08 19.11 -0.98
C GLY A 70 -0.36 18.66 -1.26
N GLU A 71 -0.55 17.50 -1.89
CA GLU A 71 -1.87 16.99 -2.23
C GLU A 71 -2.41 16.03 -1.15
N ILE A 72 -3.32 16.51 -0.31
CA ILE A 72 -4.01 15.65 0.66
C ILE A 72 -5.09 14.80 -0.05
N VAL A 73 -4.90 13.48 -0.05
CA VAL A 73 -5.85 12.52 -0.61
C VAL A 73 -6.86 12.05 0.45
N CYS A 74 -6.41 11.75 1.66
CA CYS A 74 -7.30 11.40 2.77
C CYS A 74 -7.36 12.52 3.81
N ARG A 75 -8.46 13.28 3.85
CA ARG A 75 -8.63 14.36 4.84
C ARG A 75 -8.65 13.88 6.29
N CYS A 76 -9.28 12.74 6.56
CA CYS A 76 -9.46 12.27 7.95
C CYS A 76 -8.13 11.88 8.61
N GLU A 77 -7.26 11.19 7.88
CA GLU A 77 -5.96 10.73 8.36
C GLU A 77 -4.80 11.60 7.86
N LYS A 78 -5.13 12.67 7.11
CA LYS A 78 -4.22 13.64 6.47
C LYS A 78 -3.11 12.97 5.65
N VAL A 79 -3.48 11.95 4.90
CA VAL A 79 -2.58 11.19 4.01
C VAL A 79 -2.45 11.92 2.68
N THR A 80 -1.20 12.15 2.27
CA THR A 80 -0.79 12.79 1.03
C THR A 80 -0.81 11.83 -0.16
N LYS A 81 -0.80 12.37 -1.39
CA LYS A 81 -0.61 11.58 -2.61
C LYS A 81 0.74 10.89 -2.60
N LYS A 82 1.79 11.56 -2.10
CA LYS A 82 3.12 10.98 -1.99
C LYS A 82 3.15 9.70 -1.16
N GLU A 83 2.48 9.67 -0.01
CA GLU A 83 2.38 8.48 0.84
C GLU A 83 1.70 7.30 0.10
N ILE A 84 0.68 7.58 -0.72
CA ILE A 84 0.01 6.56 -1.53
C ILE A 84 0.95 6.03 -2.62
N LEU A 85 1.67 6.92 -3.30
CA LEU A 85 2.65 6.52 -4.33
C LEU A 85 3.81 5.72 -3.73
N GLU A 86 4.28 6.06 -2.52
CA GLU A 86 5.28 5.26 -1.81
C GLU A 86 4.75 3.87 -1.43
N ALA A 87 3.46 3.76 -1.05
CA ALA A 87 2.84 2.47 -0.81
C ALA A 87 2.77 1.61 -2.09
N ILE A 88 2.45 2.23 -3.22
CA ILE A 88 2.39 1.61 -4.55
C ILE A 88 3.77 1.13 -4.99
N ASN A 89 4.79 1.97 -4.87
CA ASN A 89 6.15 1.72 -5.33
C ASN A 89 7.00 0.89 -4.35
N ASN A 90 6.40 0.41 -3.26
CA ASN A 90 7.13 -0.42 -2.30
C ASN A 90 7.52 -1.78 -2.92
N PRO A 91 8.51 -2.51 -2.35
CA PRO A 91 8.98 -3.77 -2.95
C PRO A 91 7.93 -4.87 -3.13
N LEU A 92 6.81 -4.79 -2.41
CA LEU A 92 5.70 -5.74 -2.53
C LEU A 92 4.62 -5.27 -3.53
N GLY A 93 4.64 -4.00 -3.95
CA GLY A 93 3.70 -3.37 -4.85
C GLY A 93 2.27 -3.32 -4.30
N ALA A 94 1.83 -2.23 -3.68
CA ALA A 94 0.44 -2.14 -3.23
C ALA A 94 -0.54 -2.00 -4.41
N ARG A 95 -1.34 -3.06 -4.66
CA ARG A 95 -2.25 -3.15 -5.82
C ARG A 95 -3.75 -3.18 -5.48
N SER A 96 -4.10 -3.11 -4.20
CA SER A 96 -5.50 -3.15 -3.74
C SER A 96 -5.77 -2.07 -2.70
N LEU A 97 -7.05 -1.70 -2.54
CA LEU A 97 -7.44 -0.67 -1.56
C LEU A 97 -7.03 -1.03 -0.13
N ILE A 98 -7.20 -2.29 0.27
CA ILE A 98 -6.77 -2.75 1.60
C ILE A 98 -5.24 -2.68 1.75
N SER A 99 -4.49 -2.96 0.68
CA SER A 99 -3.04 -2.83 0.71
C SER A 99 -2.59 -1.39 0.96
N ILE A 100 -3.26 -0.41 0.32
CA ILE A 100 -3.05 1.02 0.57
C ILE A 100 -3.46 1.37 2.00
N LYS A 101 -4.66 0.97 2.43
CA LYS A 101 -5.21 1.20 3.77
C LYS A 101 -4.22 0.81 4.87
N TYR A 102 -3.64 -0.39 4.81
CA TYR A 102 -2.72 -0.85 5.85
C TYR A 102 -1.32 -0.23 5.79
N ARG A 103 -0.93 0.39 4.67
CA ARG A 103 0.37 1.03 4.51
C ARG A 103 0.35 2.51 4.87
N THR A 104 -0.74 3.20 4.56
CA THR A 104 -0.82 4.67 4.70
C THR A 104 -1.87 5.13 5.72
N ARG A 105 -2.75 4.22 6.18
CA ARG A 105 -3.97 4.51 6.95
C ARG A 105 -5.06 5.25 6.19
N ALA A 106 -4.89 5.53 4.89
CA ALA A 106 -5.99 6.07 4.11
C ALA A 106 -7.24 5.16 4.25
N MET A 107 -8.43 5.76 4.26
CA MET A 107 -9.71 5.07 4.52
C MET A 107 -9.92 4.59 5.97
N MET A 108 -9.00 4.83 6.92
CA MET A 108 -9.18 4.40 8.33
C MET A 108 -9.80 5.46 9.25
N GLY A 109 -9.99 6.69 8.78
CA GLY A 109 -10.59 7.76 9.57
C GLY A 109 -12.12 7.73 9.61
N ARG A 110 -12.74 8.78 10.15
CA ARG A 110 -14.20 8.85 10.40
C ARG A 110 -15.09 8.48 9.20
N CYS A 111 -14.67 8.82 7.98
CA CYS A 111 -15.44 8.55 6.77
C CYS A 111 -15.30 7.11 6.22
N GLN A 112 -14.41 6.28 6.78
CA GLN A 112 -14.19 4.88 6.36
C GLN A 112 -13.97 4.71 4.84
N GLY A 113 -13.35 5.68 4.18
CA GLY A 113 -13.08 5.65 2.74
C GLY A 113 -14.10 6.36 1.86
N GLY A 114 -15.23 6.85 2.41
CA GLY A 114 -16.30 7.47 1.63
C GLY A 114 -15.90 8.63 0.72
N TYR A 115 -14.79 9.33 1.01
CA TYR A 115 -14.27 10.42 0.17
C TYR A 115 -12.99 10.08 -0.59
N CYS A 116 -12.03 9.44 0.07
CA CYS A 116 -10.69 9.22 -0.50
C CYS A 116 -10.60 7.98 -1.40
N GLN A 117 -11.54 7.04 -1.29
CA GLN A 117 -11.47 5.76 -2.00
C GLN A 117 -11.42 5.95 -3.53
N THR A 118 -12.29 6.78 -4.11
CA THR A 118 -12.33 7.02 -5.55
C THR A 118 -11.06 7.68 -6.08
N ARG A 119 -10.44 8.59 -5.30
CA ARG A 119 -9.15 9.19 -5.63
C ARG A 119 -8.01 8.17 -5.60
N ILE A 120 -8.00 7.28 -4.60
CA ILE A 120 -7.02 6.19 -4.51
C ILE A 120 -7.19 5.21 -5.68
N MET A 121 -8.43 4.90 -6.05
CA MET A 121 -8.73 4.08 -7.22
C MET A 121 -8.12 4.71 -8.49
N GLU A 122 -8.29 6.02 -8.70
CA GLU A 122 -7.69 6.68 -9.88
C GLU A 122 -6.17 6.64 -9.85
N ILE A 123 -5.53 6.90 -8.71
CA ILE A 123 -4.07 6.80 -8.58
C ILE A 123 -3.57 5.39 -8.91
N LEU A 124 -4.28 4.34 -8.45
CA LEU A 124 -3.95 2.95 -8.78
C LEU A 124 -4.12 2.66 -10.28
N ARG A 125 -5.17 3.19 -10.90
CA ARG A 125 -5.40 3.04 -12.34
C ARG A 125 -4.29 3.68 -13.14
N GLU A 126 -3.91 4.90 -12.82
CA GLU A 126 -2.84 5.63 -13.49
C GLU A 126 -1.50 4.92 -13.29
N SER A 127 -1.19 4.49 -12.06
CA SER A 127 0.08 3.84 -11.73
C SER A 127 0.27 2.48 -12.40
N PHE A 128 -0.80 1.71 -12.59
CA PHE A 128 -0.75 0.35 -13.14
C PHE A 128 -1.42 0.19 -14.51
N LYS A 129 -1.89 1.29 -15.12
CA LYS A 129 -2.66 1.30 -16.37
C LYS A 129 -3.88 0.37 -16.35
N LEU A 130 -4.61 0.35 -15.23
CA LEU A 130 -5.77 -0.51 -15.01
C LEU A 130 -7.08 0.16 -15.45
N GLY A 131 -8.00 -0.65 -15.97
CA GLY A 131 -9.41 -0.29 -16.12
C GLY A 131 -10.10 -0.16 -14.75
N PRO A 132 -11.21 0.59 -14.66
CA PRO A 132 -11.95 0.76 -13.39
C PRO A 132 -12.40 -0.55 -12.75
N GLN A 133 -12.76 -1.54 -13.57
CA GLN A 133 -13.25 -2.84 -13.12
C GLN A 133 -12.15 -3.76 -12.61
N GLU A 134 -10.88 -3.48 -12.93
CA GLU A 134 -9.74 -4.31 -12.52
C GLU A 134 -9.26 -3.98 -11.09
N ILE A 135 -9.77 -2.90 -10.49
CA ILE A 135 -9.39 -2.51 -9.14
C ILE A 135 -10.09 -3.39 -8.12
N THR A 136 -9.30 -3.96 -7.20
CA THR A 136 -9.77 -4.88 -6.17
C THR A 136 -9.73 -4.26 -4.78
N LEU A 137 -10.65 -4.70 -3.93
CA LEU A 137 -10.66 -4.34 -2.51
C LEU A 137 -9.46 -4.97 -1.79
N LYS A 138 -9.26 -6.28 -1.94
CA LYS A 138 -8.28 -7.07 -1.18
C LYS A 138 -7.42 -8.02 -2.05
N GLY A 139 -7.42 -7.84 -3.37
CA GLY A 139 -6.82 -8.78 -4.34
C GLY A 139 -7.79 -9.87 -4.80
N ASN A 140 -7.35 -10.72 -5.73
CA ASN A 140 -8.16 -11.80 -6.34
C ASN A 140 -9.51 -11.27 -6.85
N ASP A 141 -10.59 -12.06 -6.73
CA ASP A 141 -11.93 -11.75 -7.27
C ASP A 141 -12.73 -10.71 -6.45
N SER A 142 -12.06 -9.81 -5.74
CA SER A 142 -12.69 -8.79 -4.89
C SER A 142 -12.91 -7.46 -5.63
N TYR A 143 -13.48 -7.52 -6.82
CA TYR A 143 -13.71 -6.36 -7.67
C TYR A 143 -14.69 -5.36 -7.03
N LEU A 144 -14.34 -4.07 -7.13
CA LEU A 144 -15.18 -2.98 -6.60
C LEU A 144 -16.30 -2.57 -7.55
N LEU A 145 -16.03 -2.68 -8.86
CA LEU A 145 -16.93 -2.27 -9.93
C LEU A 145 -17.13 -3.46 -10.85
N THR A 146 -18.38 -3.89 -11.02
CA THR A 146 -18.73 -5.08 -11.81
C THR A 146 -19.33 -4.75 -13.18
N GLY A 147 -19.55 -3.46 -13.48
CA GLY A 147 -20.15 -3.04 -14.74
C GLY A 147 -20.53 -1.58 -14.74
N TYR A 148 -20.94 -1.09 -15.91
CA TYR A 148 -21.55 0.22 -16.06
C TYR A 148 -23.07 0.07 -15.98
N ARG A 149 -23.74 1.07 -15.40
CA ARG A 149 -25.21 1.08 -15.30
C ARG A 149 -25.89 1.25 -16.66
N SER A 150 -25.21 1.82 -17.65
CA SER A 150 -25.71 2.01 -19.01
C SER A 150 -24.80 1.31 -20.02
N ASN A 151 -25.38 0.58 -20.97
CA ASN A 151 -24.68 -0.15 -22.05
C ASN A 151 -23.95 0.75 -23.07
N LYS A 152 -23.84 2.06 -22.83
CA LYS A 152 -23.01 2.93 -23.65
C LYS A 152 -21.59 2.83 -23.13
N GLU A 153 -20.75 2.09 -23.85
CA GLU A 153 -19.31 2.21 -23.78
C GLU A 153 -18.96 3.69 -23.80
N ASN A 154 -18.43 4.18 -22.69
CA ASN A 154 -18.10 5.59 -22.57
C ASN A 154 -16.77 5.79 -23.29
N GLU A 155 -16.84 6.05 -24.60
CA GLU A 155 -15.73 6.38 -25.52
C GLU A 155 -14.73 7.38 -24.91
N LEU A 156 -15.17 8.20 -23.95
CA LEU A 156 -14.34 9.11 -23.16
C LEU A 156 -13.19 8.45 -22.38
N CYS A 157 -13.32 7.20 -21.91
CA CYS A 157 -12.23 6.54 -21.19
C CYS A 157 -11.19 5.93 -22.14
N GLN A 158 -11.59 5.60 -23.37
CA GLN A 158 -10.67 5.13 -24.41
C GLN A 158 -9.90 6.29 -25.07
N ASN A 159 -10.53 7.45 -25.23
CA ASN A 159 -9.88 8.63 -25.83
C ASN A 159 -8.67 9.16 -25.05
N LYS A 160 -8.63 8.99 -23.71
CA LYS A 160 -7.43 9.31 -22.91
C LYS A 160 -6.24 8.40 -23.21
N LYS A 161 -6.48 7.19 -23.72
CA LYS A 161 -5.43 6.23 -24.10
C LYS A 161 -4.79 6.59 -25.45
N LEU A 162 -5.54 7.26 -26.33
CA LEU A 162 -5.07 7.69 -27.64
C LEU A 162 -4.26 8.99 -27.58
N LEU A 163 -4.70 9.97 -26.77
CA LEU A 163 -3.96 11.23 -26.59
C LEU A 163 -2.56 11.05 -25.96
N SER A 164 -2.33 9.99 -25.19
CA SER A 164 -1.00 9.70 -24.62
C SER A 164 -0.07 8.91 -25.54
N LEU A 165 -0.57 8.46 -26.70
CA LEU A 165 0.21 7.72 -27.71
C LEU A 165 0.56 8.59 -28.93
N GLU A 166 -0.13 9.73 -29.12
CA GLU A 166 0.08 10.64 -30.25
C GLU A 166 1.04 11.80 -29.94
N GLU A 167 1.51 11.95 -28.69
CA GLU A 167 2.50 12.98 -28.30
C GLU A 167 3.98 12.51 -28.37
N GLU A 168 4.27 11.29 -28.82
CA GLU A 168 5.63 10.88 -29.19
C GLU A 168 5.86 10.98 -30.72
N LEU A 169 6.34 12.17 -31.12
CA LEU A 169 7.03 12.58 -32.38
C LEU A 169 6.17 12.77 -33.66
N PRO A 170 6.44 13.79 -34.51
CA PRO A 170 7.74 14.40 -34.84
C PRO A 170 7.81 15.94 -34.58
N VAL A 171 8.93 16.56 -34.23
CA VAL A 171 10.22 16.77 -34.95
C VAL A 171 11.35 16.91 -33.95
#